data_AF-J2SQG1-F1
#
_entry.id   AF-J2SQG1-F1
#
_cell.length_a   1.000
_cell.length_b   1.000
_cell.length_c   1.000
_cell.angle_alpha   90.00
_cell.angle_beta   90.00
_cell.angle_gamma   90.00
#
_symmetry.space_group_name_H-M   'P 1'
#
loop_
_entity.id
_entity.type
_entity.pdbx_description
1 polymer ?
#
loop_
_entity_poly.entity_id
_entity_poly.type
_entity_poly.pdbx_seq_one_letter_code
_entity_poly.pdbx_strand_id
1 'polypeptide(L)'
;MWKRSEVDPNKKYQVALCASPRGSRSHALHPLGHDVLPEHTVFLTEVVPTDLLLRRDFNGISKSVRIVGGKQYWVDAHGVWFTMEEVSALEEELEVPWVNGVPPHIAPK
;
A
#
# COMPACT_ATOMS: atom_id res chain seq x y z
N MET A 1 -7.64 -2.02 -8.85
CA MET A 1 -6.73 -3.13 -8.51
C MET A 1 -6.25 -3.77 -9.81
N TRP A 2 -4.95 -4.02 -9.96
CA TRP A 2 -4.40 -4.60 -11.19
C TRP A 2 -4.82 -6.07 -11.37
N LYS A 3 -4.80 -6.53 -12.61
CA LYS A 3 -5.01 -7.91 -13.02
C LYS A 3 -3.67 -8.63 -13.10
N ARG A 4 -3.70 -9.95 -12.91
CA ARG A 4 -2.53 -10.81 -13.07
C ARG A 4 -1.89 -10.67 -14.46
N SER A 5 -2.69 -10.45 -15.50
CA SER A 5 -2.24 -10.26 -16.88
C SER A 5 -1.47 -8.96 -17.12
N GLU A 6 -1.54 -8.00 -16.20
CA GLU A 6 -0.82 -6.72 -16.30
C GLU A 6 0.62 -6.83 -15.74
N VAL A 7 0.94 -7.92 -15.04
CA VAL A 7 2.27 -8.18 -14.48
C VAL A 7 3.09 -8.95 -15.49
N ASP A 8 4.08 -8.27 -16.08
CA ASP A 8 5.10 -8.87 -16.94
C ASP A 8 6.24 -9.44 -16.08
N PRO A 9 6.50 -10.77 -16.10
CA PRO A 9 7.55 -11.39 -15.30
C PRO A 9 8.96 -10.84 -15.56
N ASN A 10 9.19 -10.20 -16.71
CA ASN A 10 10.48 -9.62 -17.08
C ASN A 10 10.64 -8.17 -16.63
N LYS A 11 9.60 -7.56 -16.06
CA LYS A 11 9.61 -6.18 -15.57
C LYS A 11 9.62 -6.16 -14.05
N LYS A 12 10.22 -5.09 -13.51
CA LYS A 12 10.19 -4.79 -12.08
C LYS A 12 9.08 -3.79 -11.81
N TYR A 13 8.41 -3.97 -10.69
CA TYR A 13 7.31 -3.12 -10.28
C TYR A 13 7.46 -2.73 -8.81
N GLN A 14 6.92 -1.56 -8.50
CA GLN A 14 6.61 -1.10 -7.16
C GLN A 14 5.08 -1.15 -6.99
N VAL A 15 4.63 -1.06 -5.75
CA VAL A 15 3.23 -0.84 -5.43
C VAL A 15 3.09 0.57 -4.88
N ALA A 16 2.22 1.36 -5.50
CA ALA A 16 1.79 2.64 -4.97
C ALA A 16 0.72 2.40 -3.90
N LEU A 17 0.96 2.96 -2.71
CA LEU A 17 0.01 3.05 -1.62
C LEU A 17 -0.76 4.36 -1.77
N CYS A 18 -2.01 4.25 -2.21
CA CYS A 18 -2.84 5.40 -2.55
C CYS A 18 -3.85 5.68 -1.43
N ALA A 19 -4.09 6.97 -1.13
CA ALA A 19 -5.11 7.40 -0.18
C ALA A 19 -5.91 8.58 -0.74
N SER A 20 -7.18 8.33 -1.08
CA SER A 20 -8.11 9.34 -1.57
C SER A 20 -8.42 10.38 -0.49
N PRO A 21 -8.70 11.65 -0.85
CA PRO A 21 -9.22 12.66 0.08
C PRO A 21 -10.52 12.26 0.81
N ARG A 22 -11.21 11.22 0.33
CA ARG A 22 -12.42 10.68 0.94
C ARG A 22 -12.17 9.48 1.86
N GLY A 23 -10.92 9.16 2.22
CA GLY A 23 -10.59 8.04 3.11
C GLY A 23 -10.50 6.67 2.44
N SER A 24 -10.72 6.55 1.12
CA SER A 24 -10.47 5.28 0.42
C SER A 24 -8.97 5.03 0.30
N ARG A 25 -8.51 3.83 0.72
CA ARG A 25 -7.12 3.37 0.55
C ARG A 25 -7.06 2.24 -0.46
N SER A 26 -6.07 2.31 -1.34
CA SER A 26 -5.90 1.30 -2.39
C SER A 26 -4.45 1.05 -2.77
N HIS A 27 -4.24 -0.02 -3.53
CA HIS A 27 -2.94 -0.44 -4.05
C HIS A 27 -2.97 -0.34 -5.58
N ALA A 28 -1.99 0.33 -6.16
CA ALA A 28 -1.82 0.44 -7.61
C ALA A 28 -0.46 -0.11 -8.07
N LEU A 29 -0.46 -0.85 -9.18
CA LEU A 29 0.76 -1.38 -9.78
C LEU A 29 1.51 -0.24 -10.46
N HIS A 30 2.80 -0.10 -10.17
CA HIS A 30 3.63 0.94 -10.76
C HIS A 30 4.90 0.33 -11.37
N PRO A 31 5.06 0.32 -12.71
CA PRO A 31 6.28 -0.15 -13.34
C PRO A 31 7.49 0.69 -12.90
N LEU A 32 8.61 0.03 -12.60
CA LEU A 32 9.83 0.72 -12.20
C LEU A 32 10.35 1.61 -13.36
N GLY A 33 10.66 2.87 -13.07
CA GLY A 33 11.16 3.83 -14.06
C GLY A 33 10.06 4.51 -14.88
N HIS A 34 8.80 4.39 -14.48
CA HIS A 34 7.70 5.13 -15.08
C HIS A 34 7.49 6.44 -14.30
N ASP A 35 7.53 7.60 -14.96
CA ASP A 35 7.48 8.90 -14.26
C ASP A 35 6.08 9.26 -13.74
N VAL A 36 5.04 8.70 -14.36
CA VAL A 36 3.65 9.00 -14.01
C VAL A 36 3.22 8.11 -12.85
N LEU A 37 3.00 8.72 -11.69
CA LEU A 37 2.46 8.08 -10.50
C LEU A 37 0.95 7.85 -10.62
N PRO A 38 0.42 6.76 -10.06
CA PRO A 38 -1.02 6.59 -9.89
C PRO A 38 -1.65 7.75 -9.10
N GLU A 39 -2.92 8.03 -9.38
CA GLU A 39 -3.66 9.07 -8.67
C GLU A 39 -3.68 8.81 -7.15
N HIS A 40 -3.55 9.88 -6.36
CA HIS A 40 -3.53 9.84 -4.90
C HIS A 40 -2.43 8.96 -4.29
N THR A 41 -1.34 8.71 -5.02
CA THR A 41 -0.15 8.03 -4.46
C THR A 41 0.40 8.83 -3.29
N VAL A 42 0.50 8.17 -2.13
CA VAL A 42 1.12 8.73 -0.93
C VAL A 42 2.54 8.17 -0.77
N PHE A 43 2.69 6.87 -0.98
CA PHE A 43 3.98 6.18 -0.89
C PHE A 43 4.17 5.22 -2.06
N LEU A 44 5.43 4.96 -2.38
CA LEU A 44 5.82 3.83 -3.22
C LEU A 44 6.53 2.80 -2.34
N THR A 45 6.28 1.51 -2.57
CA THR A 45 7.14 0.46 -2.03
C THR A 45 8.48 0.42 -2.76
N GLU A 46 9.45 -0.25 -2.19
CA GLU A 46 10.57 -0.80 -2.93
C GLU A 46 10.07 -1.83 -3.97
N VAL A 47 10.99 -2.35 -4.79
CA VAL A 47 10.64 -3.33 -5.82
C VAL A 47 10.02 -4.57 -5.17
N VAL A 48 8.83 -4.93 -5.64
CA VAL A 48 8.06 -6.05 -5.09
C VAL A 48 8.39 -7.34 -5.85
N PRO A 49 8.61 -8.47 -5.14
CA PRO A 49 8.73 -9.79 -5.76
C PRO A 49 7.54 -10.12 -6.68
N THR A 50 7.83 -10.61 -7.88
CA THR A 50 6.83 -10.84 -8.92
C THR A 50 5.76 -11.86 -8.51
N ASP A 51 6.11 -12.87 -7.72
CA ASP A 51 5.17 -13.87 -7.23
C ASP A 51 4.10 -13.25 -6.31
N LEU A 52 4.48 -12.30 -5.45
CA LEU A 52 3.56 -11.57 -4.59
C LEU A 52 2.63 -10.66 -5.41
N LEU A 53 3.14 -10.03 -6.46
CA LEU A 53 2.33 -9.21 -7.39
C LEU A 53 1.31 -10.03 -8.16
N LEU A 54 1.68 -11.21 -8.63
CA LEU A 54 0.80 -12.13 -9.36
C LEU A 54 -0.32 -12.67 -8.46
N ARG A 55 -0.02 -12.91 -7.18
CA ARG A 55 -0.99 -13.36 -6.18
C ARG A 55 -1.83 -12.23 -5.58
N ARG A 56 -1.37 -10.98 -5.72
CA ARG A 56 -1.92 -9.80 -5.04
C ARG A 56 -1.94 -9.99 -3.52
N ASP A 57 -0.87 -10.57 -3.00
CA ASP A 57 -0.73 -10.86 -1.57
C ASP A 57 -0.27 -9.61 -0.82
N PHE A 58 -1.17 -8.64 -0.61
CA PHE A 58 -0.82 -7.35 0.00
C PHE A 58 -0.23 -7.49 1.41
N ASN A 59 -0.71 -8.46 2.18
CA ASN A 59 -0.15 -8.80 3.49
C ASN A 59 1.29 -9.30 3.34
N GLY A 60 1.52 -10.27 2.43
CA GLY A 60 2.86 -10.76 2.09
C GLY A 60 3.79 -9.64 1.62
N ILE A 61 3.30 -8.72 0.78
CA ILE A 61 4.06 -7.55 0.32
C ILE A 61 4.44 -6.66 1.50
N SER A 62 3.51 -6.30 2.39
CA SER A 62 3.80 -5.44 3.55
C SER A 62 4.85 -6.03 4.51
N LYS A 63 4.92 -7.36 4.59
CA LYS A 63 5.92 -8.08 5.40
C LYS A 63 7.28 -8.18 4.71
N SER A 64 7.29 -8.33 3.39
CA SER A 64 8.50 -8.64 2.60
C SER A 64 9.19 -7.40 2.05
N VAL A 65 8.47 -6.29 1.92
CA VAL A 65 8.92 -5.10 1.21
C VAL A 65 8.67 -3.85 2.05
N ARG A 66 9.54 -2.85 1.95
CA ARG A 66 9.40 -1.56 2.63
C ARG A 66 8.85 -0.48 1.70
N ILE A 67 8.39 0.62 2.26
CA ILE A 67 8.21 1.89 1.54
C ILE A 67 9.60 2.42 1.16
N VAL A 68 9.71 3.08 0.02
CA VAL A 68 10.95 3.80 -0.39
C VAL A 68 11.41 4.70 0.76
N GLY A 69 12.65 4.50 1.20
CA GLY A 69 13.18 5.13 2.41
C GLY A 69 13.14 4.23 3.66
N GLY A 70 12.80 2.94 3.50
CA GLY A 70 12.98 1.90 4.52
C GLY A 70 11.85 1.77 5.53
N LYS A 71 10.78 2.56 5.42
CA LYS A 71 9.66 2.51 6.37
C LYS A 71 8.83 1.24 6.18
N GLN A 72 8.41 0.63 7.29
CA GLN A 72 7.45 -0.45 7.27
C GLN A 72 6.02 0.10 7.19
N TYR A 73 5.10 -0.73 6.69
CA TYR A 73 3.67 -0.48 6.70
C TYR A 73 2.94 -1.79 6.97
N TRP A 74 1.66 -1.70 7.29
CA TRP A 74 0.82 -2.87 7.58
C TRP A 74 -0.39 -2.90 6.66
N VAL A 75 -0.92 -4.09 6.42
CA VAL A 75 -2.16 -4.30 5.65
C VAL A 75 -3.09 -5.21 6.44
N ASP A 76 -4.33 -4.77 6.59
CA ASP A 76 -5.36 -5.53 7.30
C ASP A 76 -5.94 -6.69 6.47
N ALA A 77 -6.88 -7.43 7.07
CA ALA A 77 -7.54 -8.56 6.41
C ALA A 77 -8.39 -8.14 5.19
N HIS A 78 -8.78 -6.87 5.09
CA HIS A 78 -9.57 -6.31 3.99
C HIS A 78 -8.70 -5.68 2.89
N GLY A 79 -7.38 -5.66 3.06
CA GLY A 79 -6.46 -5.03 2.12
C GLY A 79 -6.34 -3.51 2.28
N VAL A 80 -6.75 -2.97 3.42
CA VAL A 80 -6.51 -1.56 3.79
C VAL A 80 -5.11 -1.45 4.36
N TRP A 81 -4.31 -0.53 3.83
CA TRP A 81 -2.94 -0.30 4.29
C TRP A 81 -2.88 0.81 5.34
N PHE A 82 -1.94 0.70 6.28
CA PHE A 82 -1.70 1.64 7.37
C PHE A 82 -0.20 1.89 7.53
N THR A 83 0.19 3.10 7.93
CA THR A 83 1.56 3.33 8.39
C THR A 83 1.74 2.72 9.78
N MET A 84 2.98 2.44 10.19
CA MET A 84 3.21 1.88 11.52
C MET A 84 2.85 2.87 12.63
N GLU A 85 2.95 4.18 12.37
CA GLU A 85 2.49 5.22 13.29
C GLU A 85 0.98 5.18 13.51
N GLU A 86 0.21 4.96 12.43
CA GLU A 86 -1.25 4.80 12.52
C GLU A 86 -1.62 3.53 13.29
N VAL A 87 -0.89 2.42 13.06
CA VAL A 87 -1.09 1.17 13.80
C VAL A 87 -0.82 1.36 15.29
N SER A 88 0.31 1.97 15.66
CA SER A 88 0.66 2.21 17.06
C SER A 88 -0.40 3.05 17.77
N ALA A 89 -0.84 4.15 17.13
CA ALA A 89 -1.87 5.01 17.70
C ALA A 89 -3.23 4.29 17.87
N LEU A 90 -3.59 3.40 16.93
CA LEU A 90 -4.80 2.58 17.05
C LEU A 90 -4.71 1.56 18.19
N GLU A 91 -3.56 0.92 18.38
CA GLU A 91 -3.32 -0.06 19.46
C GLU A 91 -3.29 0.61 20.84
N GLU A 92 -2.80 1.84 20.91
CA GLU A 92 -2.70 2.63 22.14
C GLU A 92 -3.97 3.47 22.43
N GLU A 93 -5.01 3.36 21.60
CA GLU A 93 -6.26 4.14 21.70
C GLU A 93 -6.03 5.67 21.72
N LEU A 94 -5.03 6.13 20.95
CA LEU A 94 -4.65 7.55 20.82
C LEU A 94 -5.31 8.22 19.61
N GLU A 95 -5.14 9.55 19.51
CA GLU A 95 -5.44 10.28 18.28
C GLU A 95 -4.56 9.77 17.13
N VAL A 96 -5.19 9.25 16.09
CA VAL A 96 -4.47 8.59 15.00
C VAL A 96 -4.00 9.63 13.97
N PRO A 97 -2.69 9.70 13.67
CA PRO A 97 -2.14 10.66 12.73
C PRO A 97 -2.37 10.20 11.28
N TRP A 98 -3.62 10.30 10.80
CA TRP A 98 -3.98 9.86 9.46
C TRP A 98 -3.12 10.53 8.40
N VAL A 99 -2.46 9.73 7.56
CA VAL A 99 -1.47 10.21 6.58
C VAL A 99 -1.99 11.27 5.61
N ASN A 100 -3.29 11.27 5.33
CA ASN A 100 -3.99 12.24 4.49
C ASN A 100 -5.04 13.07 5.27
N GLY A 101 -4.98 13.07 6.60
CA GLY A 101 -5.88 13.79 7.49
C GLY A 101 -7.29 13.20 7.63
N VAL A 102 -7.57 12.05 7.00
CA VAL A 102 -8.90 11.42 7.01
C VAL A 102 -8.78 9.93 7.38
N PRO A 103 -9.61 9.42 8.31
CA PRO A 103 -9.61 8.00 8.62
C PRO A 103 -9.92 7.14 7.39
N PRO A 104 -9.30 5.96 7.25
CA PRO A 104 -9.64 5.06 6.17
C PRO A 104 -11.08 4.54 6.32
N HIS A 105 -11.71 4.20 5.21
CA HIS A 105 -12.95 3.42 5.23
C HIS A 105 -12.66 2.00 5.72
N ILE A 106 -12.86 1.77 7.00
CA ILE A 106 -12.76 0.44 7.61
C ILE A 106 -14.15 -0.21 7.52
N ALA A 107 -14.23 -1.43 7.01
CA ALA A 107 -15.48 -2.18 7.04
C ALA A 107 -15.88 -2.43 8.51
N PRO A 108 -17.17 -2.33 8.87
CA PRO A 108 -17.60 -2.66 10.23
C PRO A 108 -17.23 -4.12 10.56
N LYS A 109 -16.74 -4.34 11.79
CA LYS A 109 -16.39 -5.66 12.34
C LYS A 109 -17.60 -6.56 12.48
#